data_AF-A0A7J6RF08-F1
#
_entry.id   AF-A0A7J6RF08-F1
#
_cell.length_a   1.000
_cell.length_b   1.000
_cell.length_c   1.000
_cell.angle_alpha   90.00
_cell.angle_beta   90.00
_cell.angle_gamma   90.00
#
_symmetry.space_group_name_H-M   'P 1'
#
loop_
_entity.id
_entity.type
_entity.pdbx_description
1 polymer ?
#
loop_
_entity_poly.entity_id
_entity_poly.type
_entity_poly.pdbx_seq_one_letter_code
_entity_poly.pdbx_strand_id
1 'polypeptide(L)'
;MDPAEEAMGVEGSSSSGEREKEAGKEEKDSMSHLYVFTAHKGGMDNVDKKLQLEVIEEMSKNSTHHAAVLRRDKRVAERIETIKAAVLAMTKQDRAQRGVESDAIIASARKHCACDSDRWCCVVDMDMFYAAVEIRDDPSLNDVPLAVGGDSMISTANYVARKYGVRAAMPGFIARELCRRQGVELRFKPVDMPRYQAASDLFKEAVLPYGPMKMLSLDEAYIDITARVREAATVADDNTTTQVDAEEAAATRLVAS
;
A
#
# COMPACT_ATOMS: atom_id res chain seq x y z
N MET A 1 4.43 -27.34 -70.83
CA MET A 1 3.11 -27.98 -70.73
C MET A 1 2.93 -28.32 -69.27
N ASP A 2 2.16 -27.49 -68.58
CA ASP A 2 1.43 -27.92 -67.37
C ASP A 2 0.35 -28.95 -67.80
N PRO A 3 -0.19 -29.81 -66.92
CA PRO A 3 -1.03 -29.30 -65.81
C PRO A 3 -1.09 -30.14 -64.50
N ALA A 4 -1.58 -29.46 -63.44
CA ALA A 4 -2.59 -29.88 -62.43
C ALA A 4 -2.32 -31.15 -61.58
N GLU A 5 -2.69 -31.30 -60.31
CA GLU A 5 -3.40 -30.55 -59.27
C GLU A 5 -3.52 -31.57 -58.11
N GLU A 6 -3.10 -31.26 -56.87
CA GLU A 6 -3.66 -31.93 -55.68
C GLU A 6 -3.50 -31.09 -54.42
N ALA A 7 -4.59 -30.99 -53.68
CA ALA A 7 -4.84 -30.02 -52.63
C ALA A 7 -4.27 -30.44 -51.26
N MET A 8 -3.82 -29.44 -50.48
CA MET A 8 -3.91 -29.50 -49.02
C MET A 8 -4.44 -28.17 -48.51
N GLY A 9 -5.67 -28.18 -48.01
CA GLY A 9 -6.17 -27.11 -47.16
C GLY A 9 -5.48 -27.18 -45.81
N VAL A 10 -5.05 -26.03 -45.30
CA VAL A 10 -4.82 -25.83 -43.86
C VAL A 10 -5.36 -24.46 -43.49
N GLU A 11 -6.27 -24.50 -42.52
CA GLU A 11 -6.91 -23.40 -41.83
C GLU A 11 -5.88 -22.42 -41.26
N GLY A 12 -6.19 -21.12 -41.32
CA GLY A 12 -5.29 -20.07 -40.83
C GLY A 12 -6.04 -18.78 -40.52
N SER A 13 -7.13 -18.86 -39.76
CA SER A 13 -7.89 -17.71 -39.26
C SER A 13 -7.89 -17.73 -37.73
N SER A 14 -6.82 -17.27 -37.10
CA SER A 14 -6.86 -16.94 -35.65
C SER A 14 -5.80 -15.96 -35.13
N SER A 15 -4.82 -15.50 -35.94
CA SER A 15 -3.69 -14.71 -35.40
C SER A 15 -4.00 -13.23 -35.11
N SER A 16 -5.11 -12.68 -35.62
CA SER A 16 -5.52 -11.29 -35.35
C SER A 16 -6.13 -11.12 -33.96
N GLY A 17 -6.93 -12.10 -33.52
CA GLY A 17 -7.62 -12.05 -32.23
C GLY A 17 -6.71 -12.25 -31.01
N GLU A 18 -5.55 -12.89 -31.17
CA GLU A 18 -4.56 -13.06 -30.09
C GLU A 18 -3.69 -11.81 -29.93
N ARG A 19 -3.27 -11.17 -31.03
CA ARG A 19 -2.49 -9.91 -30.98
C ARG A 19 -3.31 -8.74 -30.46
N GLU A 20 -4.60 -8.65 -30.79
CA GLU A 20 -5.48 -7.62 -30.24
C GLU A 20 -5.76 -7.84 -28.75
N LYS A 21 -5.84 -9.11 -28.31
CA LYS A 21 -5.95 -9.46 -26.88
C LYS A 21 -4.66 -9.20 -26.10
N GLU A 22 -3.49 -9.42 -26.70
CA GLU A 22 -2.19 -9.07 -26.11
C GLU A 22 -1.97 -7.56 -26.06
N ALA A 23 -2.24 -6.83 -27.14
CA ALA A 23 -2.15 -5.38 -27.18
C ALA A 23 -3.11 -4.72 -26.17
N GLY A 24 -4.35 -5.19 -26.08
CA GLY A 24 -5.32 -4.71 -25.08
C GLY A 24 -4.98 -5.11 -23.65
N LYS A 25 -4.18 -6.17 -23.45
CA LYS A 25 -3.65 -6.59 -22.15
C LYS A 25 -2.45 -5.72 -21.75
N GLU A 26 -1.52 -5.44 -22.67
CA GLU A 26 -0.41 -4.51 -22.46
C GLU A 26 -0.89 -3.07 -22.20
N GLU A 27 -1.89 -2.60 -22.94
CA GLU A 27 -2.46 -1.26 -22.80
C GLU A 27 -3.25 -1.10 -21.48
N LYS A 28 -3.94 -2.16 -21.02
CA LYS A 28 -4.61 -2.16 -19.70
C LYS A 28 -3.64 -2.29 -18.53
N ASP A 29 -2.58 -3.08 -18.66
CA ASP A 29 -1.54 -3.20 -17.62
C ASP A 29 -0.76 -1.88 -17.48
N SER A 30 -0.59 -1.16 -18.59
CA SER A 30 0.02 0.17 -18.71
C SER A 30 -0.75 1.30 -18.02
N MET A 31 -2.03 1.14 -17.66
CA MET A 31 -2.78 2.19 -16.97
C MET A 31 -2.77 2.06 -15.44
N SER A 32 -2.27 0.93 -14.93
CA SER A 32 -2.29 0.65 -13.50
C SER A 32 -1.36 1.57 -12.71
N HIS A 33 -0.19 1.94 -13.25
CA HIS A 33 0.75 2.83 -12.55
C HIS A 33 0.33 4.30 -12.55
N LEU A 34 -0.65 4.64 -13.38
CA LEU A 34 -1.06 6.02 -13.61
C LEU A 34 -1.71 6.63 -12.35
N TYR A 35 -2.46 5.83 -11.59
CA TYR A 35 -3.21 6.29 -10.42
C TYR A 35 -2.62 5.74 -9.13
N VAL A 36 -2.39 6.60 -8.14
CA VAL A 36 -1.80 6.20 -6.84
C VAL A 36 -2.65 5.16 -6.09
N PHE A 37 -3.97 5.20 -6.28
CA PHE A 37 -4.93 4.34 -5.59
C PHE A 37 -5.17 2.98 -6.27
N THR A 38 -4.29 2.52 -7.16
CA THR A 38 -4.27 1.14 -7.71
C THR A 38 -3.19 0.25 -7.07
N ALA A 39 -2.22 0.84 -6.36
CA ALA A 39 -1.16 0.12 -5.66
C ALA A 39 -1.68 -0.87 -4.59
N HIS A 40 -0.86 -1.85 -4.19
CA HIS A 40 -1.20 -2.78 -3.11
C HIS A 40 -1.32 -2.05 -1.76
N LYS A 41 -2.23 -2.53 -0.92
CA LYS A 41 -2.40 -2.11 0.48
C LYS A 41 -2.85 -3.32 1.29
N GLY A 42 -2.51 -3.37 2.58
CA GLY A 42 -2.88 -4.48 3.47
C GLY A 42 -4.39 -4.78 3.42
N GLY A 43 -4.74 -6.07 3.28
CA GLY A 43 -6.12 -6.52 3.16
C GLY A 43 -6.76 -6.38 1.77
N MET A 44 -5.96 -6.24 0.71
CA MET A 44 -6.44 -6.13 -0.69
C MET A 44 -6.01 -7.29 -1.60
N ASP A 45 -5.65 -8.46 -1.05
CA ASP A 45 -5.00 -9.53 -1.84
C ASP A 45 -5.90 -10.17 -2.90
N ASN A 46 -7.23 -10.15 -2.70
CA ASN A 46 -8.21 -10.82 -3.57
C ASN A 46 -9.09 -9.85 -4.38
N VAL A 47 -8.64 -8.61 -4.58
CA VAL A 47 -9.40 -7.60 -5.33
C VAL A 47 -9.42 -7.93 -6.83
N ASP A 48 -10.58 -7.81 -7.48
CA ASP A 48 -10.68 -7.85 -8.93
C ASP A 48 -10.05 -6.58 -9.54
N LYS A 49 -8.75 -6.69 -9.84
CA LYS A 49 -7.95 -5.60 -10.42
C LYS A 49 -8.49 -5.15 -11.78
N LYS A 50 -9.08 -6.07 -12.57
CA LYS A 50 -9.59 -5.73 -13.90
C LYS A 50 -10.81 -4.83 -13.78
N LEU A 51 -11.76 -5.22 -12.93
CA LEU A 51 -12.93 -4.39 -12.63
C LEU A 51 -12.51 -3.04 -12.03
N GLN A 52 -11.54 -3.06 -11.10
CA GLN A 52 -11.04 -1.85 -10.47
C GLN A 52 -10.51 -0.85 -11.50
N LEU A 53 -9.62 -1.30 -12.39
CA LEU A 53 -9.03 -0.45 -13.43
C LEU A 53 -10.10 0.06 -14.40
N GLU A 54 -11.05 -0.79 -14.80
CA GLU A 54 -12.14 -0.40 -15.70
C GLU A 54 -13.00 0.73 -15.13
N VAL A 55 -13.42 0.61 -13.86
CA VAL A 55 -14.20 1.66 -13.19
C VAL A 55 -13.41 2.95 -13.04
N ILE A 56 -12.14 2.85 -12.63
CA ILE A 56 -11.27 4.03 -12.46
C ILE A 56 -11.12 4.75 -13.79
N GLU A 57 -10.86 4.01 -14.86
CA GLU A 57 -10.68 4.54 -16.20
C GLU A 57 -11.97 5.22 -16.67
N GLU A 58 -13.11 4.54 -16.61
CA GLU A 58 -14.41 5.07 -17.00
C GLU A 58 -14.77 6.37 -16.26
N MET A 59 -14.59 6.37 -14.93
CA MET A 59 -14.97 7.51 -14.08
C MET A 59 -13.97 8.67 -14.12
N SER A 60 -12.73 8.42 -14.53
CA SER A 60 -11.67 9.44 -14.58
C SER A 60 -11.43 9.99 -15.99
N LYS A 61 -11.83 9.25 -17.03
CA LYS A 61 -11.73 9.64 -18.44
C LYS A 61 -12.27 11.06 -18.64
N ASN A 62 -11.51 11.87 -19.37
CA ASN A 62 -11.82 13.28 -19.69
C ASN A 62 -11.80 14.27 -18.51
N SER A 63 -11.38 13.87 -17.32
CA SER A 63 -11.22 14.81 -16.20
C SER A 63 -9.94 15.66 -16.32
N THR A 64 -9.94 16.84 -15.71
CA THR A 64 -8.74 17.68 -15.57
C THR A 64 -7.64 16.97 -14.79
N HIS A 65 -8.02 16.14 -13.82
CA HIS A 65 -7.12 15.27 -13.08
C HIS A 65 -6.43 14.28 -14.00
N HIS A 66 -7.19 13.52 -14.81
CA HIS A 66 -6.64 12.56 -15.76
C HIS A 66 -5.65 13.20 -16.73
N ALA A 67 -5.99 14.36 -17.31
CA ALA A 67 -5.07 15.10 -18.17
C ALA A 67 -3.78 15.53 -17.43
N ALA A 68 -3.87 15.90 -16.15
CA ALA A 68 -2.69 16.24 -15.35
C ALA A 68 -1.81 15.03 -15.05
N VAL A 69 -2.43 13.88 -14.81
CA VAL A 69 -1.74 12.62 -14.57
C VAL A 69 -0.99 12.17 -15.82
N LEU A 70 -1.61 12.21 -17.01
CA LEU A 70 -0.93 11.92 -18.29
C LEU A 70 0.27 12.84 -18.54
N ARG A 71 0.16 14.14 -18.20
CA ARG A 71 1.31 15.07 -18.30
C ARG A 71 2.46 14.70 -17.37
N ARG A 72 2.15 14.25 -16.14
CA ARG A 72 3.17 13.80 -15.18
C ARG A 72 3.84 12.52 -15.65
N ASP A 73 3.05 11.57 -16.15
CA ASP A 73 3.54 10.31 -16.70
C ASP A 73 4.54 10.55 -17.86
N LYS A 74 4.17 11.41 -18.81
CA LYS A 74 5.08 11.83 -19.90
C LYS A 74 6.40 12.39 -19.36
N ARG A 75 6.36 13.24 -18.33
CA ARG A 75 7.58 13.82 -17.73
C ARG A 75 8.44 12.75 -17.04
N VAL A 76 7.81 11.77 -16.40
CA VAL A 76 8.50 10.65 -15.78
C VAL A 76 9.15 9.78 -16.86
N ALA A 77 8.44 9.48 -17.95
CA ALA A 77 8.97 8.73 -19.09
C ALA A 77 10.20 9.43 -19.72
N GLU A 78 10.12 10.73 -19.97
CA GLU A 78 11.26 11.53 -20.47
C GLU A 78 12.48 11.46 -19.53
N ARG A 79 12.25 11.52 -18.22
CA ARG A 79 13.30 11.40 -17.21
C ARG A 79 13.90 9.99 -17.17
N ILE A 80 13.08 8.96 -17.31
CA ILE A 80 13.53 7.56 -17.39
C ILE A 80 14.46 7.39 -18.59
N GLU A 81 14.07 7.88 -19.77
CA GLU A 81 14.91 7.79 -20.96
C GLU A 81 16.22 8.56 -20.81
N THR A 82 16.17 9.74 -20.19
CA THR A 82 17.40 10.51 -19.88
C THR A 82 18.34 9.72 -18.96
N ILE A 83 17.82 9.08 -17.91
CA ILE A 83 18.61 8.28 -16.97
C ILE A 83 19.16 7.03 -17.66
N LYS A 84 18.34 6.33 -18.47
CA LYS A 84 18.78 5.16 -19.24
C LYS A 84 19.92 5.52 -20.19
N ALA A 85 19.78 6.60 -20.95
CA ALA A 85 20.81 7.09 -21.85
C ALA A 85 22.10 7.42 -21.10
N ALA A 86 22.01 8.10 -19.96
CA ALA A 86 23.17 8.39 -19.11
C ALA A 86 23.87 7.11 -18.64
N VAL A 87 23.13 6.10 -18.17
CA VAL A 87 23.67 4.82 -17.71
C VAL A 87 24.32 4.02 -18.86
N LEU A 88 23.73 4.04 -20.05
CA LEU A 88 24.26 3.37 -21.24
C LEU A 88 25.53 4.03 -21.76
N ALA A 89 25.62 5.36 -21.66
CA ALA A 89 26.81 6.13 -22.06
C ALA A 89 27.99 5.96 -21.09
N MET A 90 27.78 5.43 -19.88
CA MET A 90 28.86 5.24 -18.90
C MET A 90 29.87 4.18 -19.36
N THR A 91 31.15 4.53 -19.29
CA THR A 91 32.23 3.59 -19.58
C THR A 91 32.44 2.60 -18.43
N LYS A 92 33.22 1.54 -18.67
CA LYS A 92 33.63 0.61 -17.61
C LYS A 92 34.42 1.32 -16.51
N GLN A 93 35.23 2.33 -16.86
CA GLN A 93 36.02 3.10 -15.91
C GLN A 93 35.12 3.99 -15.03
N ASP A 94 34.12 4.65 -15.62
CA ASP A 94 33.16 5.46 -14.84
C ASP A 94 32.37 4.59 -13.85
N ARG A 95 31.96 3.39 -14.28
CA ARG A 95 31.27 2.43 -13.41
C ARG A 95 32.17 1.94 -12.28
N ALA A 96 33.44 1.66 -12.57
CA ALA A 96 34.41 1.26 -11.55
C ALA A 96 34.63 2.37 -10.51
N GLN A 97 34.80 3.62 -10.96
CA GLN A 97 34.97 4.78 -10.09
C GLN A 97 33.75 4.98 -9.18
N ARG A 98 32.54 4.95 -9.74
CA ARG A 98 31.31 5.03 -8.93
C ARG A 98 31.12 3.84 -7.99
N GLY A 99 31.59 2.65 -8.38
CA GLY A 99 31.63 1.48 -7.52
C GLY A 99 32.45 1.74 -6.27
N VAL A 100 33.66 2.30 -6.42
CA VAL A 100 34.53 2.66 -5.29
C VAL A 100 33.86 3.70 -4.38
N GLU A 101 33.21 4.72 -4.95
CA GLU A 101 32.46 5.73 -4.17
C GLU A 101 31.28 5.10 -3.41
N SER A 102 30.52 4.23 -4.07
CA SER A 102 29.42 3.49 -3.46
C SER A 102 29.90 2.58 -2.33
N ASP A 103 31.00 1.85 -2.54
CA ASP A 103 31.59 0.96 -1.55
C ASP A 103 32.09 1.74 -0.32
N ALA A 104 32.65 2.93 -0.51
CA ALA A 104 33.03 3.80 0.59
C ALA A 104 31.82 4.26 1.43
N ILE A 105 30.70 4.62 0.78
CA ILE A 105 29.45 4.96 1.44
C ILE A 105 28.90 3.74 2.22
N ILE A 106 28.88 2.56 1.59
CA ILE A 106 28.42 1.32 2.22
C ILE A 106 29.30 0.95 3.41
N ALA A 107 30.63 1.08 3.29
CA ALA A 107 31.55 0.82 4.38
C ALA A 107 31.31 1.76 5.57
N SER A 108 31.09 3.06 5.30
CA SER A 108 30.72 4.03 6.32
C SER A 108 29.38 3.68 6.99
N ALA A 109 28.36 3.32 6.20
CA ALA A 109 27.05 2.92 6.73
C ALA A 109 27.15 1.66 7.61
N ARG A 110 27.88 0.63 7.16
CA ARG A 110 28.11 -0.60 7.92
C ARG A 110 28.82 -0.36 9.25
N LYS A 111 29.77 0.58 9.29
CA LYS A 111 30.44 0.95 10.54
C LYS A 111 29.45 1.53 11.57
N HIS A 112 28.47 2.31 11.12
CA HIS A 112 27.42 2.86 11.99
C HIS A 112 26.37 1.80 12.37
N CYS A 113 26.01 0.88 11.47
CA CYS A 113 25.08 -0.21 11.81
C CYS A 113 25.69 -1.22 12.78
N ALA A 114 27.00 -1.50 12.65
CA ALA A 114 27.70 -2.46 13.50
C ALA A 114 27.87 -1.99 14.96
N CYS A 115 27.77 -0.67 15.23
CA CYS A 115 27.85 -0.14 16.59
C CYS A 115 26.48 -0.01 17.29
N ASP A 116 25.37 -0.28 16.60
CA ASP A 116 24.01 -0.12 17.16
C ASP A 116 23.13 -1.37 16.97
N SER A 117 23.75 -2.55 16.84
CA SER A 117 23.05 -3.83 16.64
C SER A 117 22.27 -4.33 17.87
N ASP A 118 22.51 -3.72 19.03
CA ASP A 118 21.93 -4.17 20.29
C ASP A 118 20.63 -3.45 20.65
N ARG A 119 20.07 -2.68 19.69
CA ARG A 119 18.80 -1.99 19.86
C ARG A 119 17.65 -2.77 19.26
N TRP A 120 16.60 -2.92 20.06
CA TRP A 120 15.35 -3.53 19.66
C TRP A 120 14.32 -2.43 19.54
N CYS A 121 13.87 -2.20 18.31
CA CYS A 121 12.91 -1.15 18.01
C CYS A 121 11.67 -1.77 17.38
N CYS A 122 10.50 -1.29 17.81
CA CYS A 122 9.21 -1.70 17.30
C CYS A 122 8.55 -0.49 16.63
N VAL A 123 7.84 -0.75 15.54
CA VAL A 123 6.86 0.18 14.98
C VAL A 123 5.51 -0.43 15.23
N VAL A 124 4.63 0.32 15.89
CA VAL A 124 3.25 -0.07 16.11
C VAL A 124 2.38 0.79 15.21
N ASP A 125 1.53 0.15 14.40
CA ASP A 125 0.62 0.80 13.45
C ASP A 125 -0.81 0.30 13.68
N MET A 126 -1.75 1.20 13.98
CA MET A 126 -3.13 0.81 14.24
C MET A 126 -3.91 0.45 12.97
N ASP A 127 -4.55 -0.71 13.01
CA ASP A 127 -5.33 -1.24 11.91
C ASP A 127 -6.51 -0.31 11.56
N MET A 128 -6.52 0.16 10.30
CA MET A 128 -7.64 0.92 9.72
C MET A 128 -8.14 2.07 10.63
N PHE A 129 -7.22 2.76 11.31
CA PHE A 129 -7.46 3.57 12.50
C PHE A 129 -8.78 4.35 12.54
N TYR A 130 -9.03 5.32 11.63
CA TYR A 130 -10.27 6.11 11.72
C TYR A 130 -11.53 5.25 11.55
N ALA A 131 -11.51 4.24 10.68
CA ALA A 131 -12.65 3.33 10.53
C ALA A 131 -12.81 2.43 11.76
N ALA A 132 -11.71 2.00 12.39
CA ALA A 132 -11.77 1.23 13.63
C ALA A 132 -12.37 2.04 14.78
N VAL A 133 -12.06 3.35 14.88
CA VAL A 133 -12.71 4.24 15.86
C VAL A 133 -14.22 4.35 15.62
N GLU A 134 -14.65 4.52 14.37
CA GLU A 134 -16.10 4.54 14.06
C GLU A 134 -16.79 3.21 14.39
N ILE A 135 -16.14 2.07 14.12
CA ILE A 135 -16.67 0.73 14.41
C ILE A 135 -16.74 0.46 15.92
N ARG A 136 -15.73 0.91 16.69
CA ARG A 136 -15.71 0.80 18.15
C ARG A 136 -16.92 1.49 18.77
N ASP A 137 -17.25 2.68 18.26
CA ASP A 137 -18.33 3.52 18.80
C ASP A 137 -19.71 3.13 18.24
N ASP A 138 -19.76 2.50 17.05
CA ASP A 138 -20.96 1.99 16.40
C ASP A 138 -20.72 0.54 15.89
N PRO A 139 -20.92 -0.48 16.76
CA PRO A 139 -20.64 -1.88 16.42
C PRO A 139 -21.45 -2.45 15.26
N SER A 140 -22.53 -1.77 14.84
CA SER A 140 -23.30 -2.14 13.66
C SER A 140 -22.50 -2.06 12.36
N LEU A 141 -21.34 -1.39 12.39
CA LEU A 141 -20.45 -1.17 11.26
C LEU A 141 -19.39 -2.26 11.06
N ASN A 142 -19.29 -3.27 11.94
CA ASN A 142 -18.25 -4.31 11.89
C ASN A 142 -18.20 -5.04 10.54
N ASP A 143 -19.37 -5.48 10.06
CA ASP A 143 -19.48 -6.37 8.90
C ASP A 143 -19.91 -5.65 7.61
N VAL A 144 -19.94 -4.32 7.62
CA VAL A 144 -20.35 -3.52 6.45
C VAL A 144 -19.15 -2.86 5.79
N PRO A 145 -19.12 -2.71 4.45
CA PRO A 145 -18.12 -1.90 3.78
C PRO A 145 -18.20 -0.44 4.28
N LEU A 146 -17.15 0.03 4.94
CA LEU A 146 -17.07 1.36 5.54
C LEU A 146 -15.85 2.13 5.01
N ALA A 147 -16.09 3.39 4.66
CA ALA A 147 -15.06 4.39 4.40
C ALA A 147 -15.26 5.62 5.28
N VAL A 148 -14.15 6.20 5.75
CA VAL A 148 -14.14 7.51 6.43
C VAL A 148 -13.66 8.56 5.44
N GLY A 149 -14.43 9.65 5.31
CA GLY A 149 -14.20 10.69 4.31
C GLY A 149 -15.52 11.11 3.66
N GLY A 150 -15.45 11.42 2.36
CA GLY A 150 -16.64 11.76 1.59
C GLY A 150 -16.45 11.46 0.11
N ASP A 151 -17.41 11.91 -0.71
CA ASP A 151 -17.40 11.64 -2.14
C ASP A 151 -16.15 12.19 -2.83
N SER A 152 -15.58 13.29 -2.34
CA SER A 152 -14.35 13.87 -2.92
C SER A 152 -13.11 13.04 -2.62
N MET A 153 -12.97 12.51 -1.40
CA MET A 153 -11.77 11.79 -0.98
C MET A 153 -12.02 10.90 0.25
N ILE A 154 -11.47 9.69 0.21
CA ILE A 154 -11.45 8.75 1.33
C ILE A 154 -10.15 8.91 2.11
N SER A 155 -10.27 9.07 3.43
CA SER A 155 -9.14 9.09 4.37
C SER A 155 -8.69 7.67 4.72
N THR A 156 -9.63 6.80 5.06
CA THR A 156 -9.35 5.37 5.29
C THR A 156 -10.58 4.51 4.98
N ALA A 157 -10.36 3.21 4.84
CA ALA A 157 -11.40 2.21 4.61
C ALA A 157 -11.14 0.98 5.47
N ASN A 158 -12.21 0.36 5.97
CA ASN A 158 -12.11 -0.87 6.74
C ASN A 158 -11.73 -2.06 5.85
N TYR A 159 -11.29 -3.15 6.47
CA TYR A 159 -10.89 -4.36 5.74
C TYR A 159 -12.03 -4.97 4.91
N VAL A 160 -13.28 -4.80 5.32
CA VAL A 160 -14.45 -5.24 4.54
C VAL A 160 -14.54 -4.48 3.21
N ALA A 161 -14.42 -3.14 3.22
CA ALA A 161 -14.43 -2.32 2.01
C ALA A 161 -13.21 -2.56 1.11
N ARG A 162 -12.03 -2.84 1.70
CA ARG A 162 -10.78 -3.12 0.96
C ARG A 162 -10.89 -4.34 0.05
N LYS A 163 -11.70 -5.34 0.41
CA LYS A 163 -11.99 -6.51 -0.45
C LYS A 163 -12.62 -6.13 -1.79
N TYR A 164 -13.31 -4.99 -1.84
CA TYR A 164 -13.96 -4.48 -3.05
C TYR A 164 -13.11 -3.45 -3.83
N GLY A 165 -11.86 -3.24 -3.42
CA GLY A 165 -10.95 -2.28 -4.05
C GLY A 165 -10.97 -0.88 -3.42
N VAL A 166 -11.76 -0.64 -2.37
CA VAL A 166 -11.86 0.67 -1.70
C VAL A 166 -10.65 0.91 -0.80
N ARG A 167 -10.04 2.09 -0.88
CA ARG A 167 -8.87 2.44 -0.06
C ARG A 167 -8.72 3.94 0.17
N ALA A 168 -7.80 4.28 1.07
CA ALA A 168 -7.36 5.66 1.29
C ALA A 168 -6.85 6.31 -0.01
N ALA A 169 -7.01 7.63 -0.12
CA ALA A 169 -6.64 8.46 -1.27
C ALA A 169 -7.41 8.15 -2.58
N MET A 170 -8.46 7.34 -2.52
CA MET A 170 -9.41 7.15 -3.60
C MET A 170 -10.57 8.16 -3.46
N PRO A 171 -11.04 8.79 -4.55
CA PRO A 171 -12.28 9.56 -4.51
C PRO A 171 -13.48 8.68 -4.12
N GLY A 172 -14.30 9.16 -3.19
CA GLY A 172 -15.45 8.41 -2.67
C GLY A 172 -16.48 8.04 -3.73
N PHE A 173 -16.68 8.89 -4.75
CA PHE A 173 -17.59 8.57 -5.86
C PHE A 173 -17.13 7.36 -6.69
N ILE A 174 -15.80 7.18 -6.87
CA ILE A 174 -15.23 6.01 -7.55
C ILE A 174 -15.41 4.76 -6.68
N ALA A 175 -15.11 4.87 -5.39
CA ALA A 175 -15.28 3.77 -4.45
C ALA A 175 -16.74 3.29 -4.35
N ARG A 176 -17.69 4.22 -4.38
CA ARG A 176 -19.13 3.91 -4.41
C ARG A 176 -19.51 3.12 -5.65
N GLU A 177 -19.00 3.52 -6.82
CA GLU A 177 -19.24 2.82 -8.07
C GLU A 177 -18.61 1.42 -8.08
N LEU A 178 -17.39 1.26 -7.54
CA LEU A 178 -16.74 -0.05 -7.37
C LEU A 178 -17.60 -1.01 -6.55
N CYS A 179 -18.10 -0.57 -5.41
CA CYS A 179 -18.99 -1.35 -4.57
C CYS A 179 -20.33 -1.66 -5.26
N ARG A 180 -20.93 -0.68 -5.94
CA ARG A 180 -22.20 -0.85 -6.67
C ARG A 180 -22.11 -1.91 -7.76
N ARG A 181 -21.03 -1.94 -8.56
CA ARG A 181 -20.82 -2.98 -9.59
C ARG A 181 -20.65 -4.39 -9.02
N GLN A 182 -20.26 -4.49 -7.75
CA GLN A 182 -20.10 -5.75 -7.02
C GLN A 182 -21.32 -6.08 -6.15
N GLY A 183 -22.41 -5.29 -6.25
CA GLY A 183 -23.66 -5.56 -5.55
C GLY A 183 -23.66 -5.25 -4.05
N VAL A 184 -22.73 -4.40 -3.59
CA VAL A 184 -22.61 -4.03 -2.16
C VAL A 184 -22.75 -2.52 -1.96
N GLU A 185 -23.31 -2.13 -0.82
CA GLU A 185 -23.44 -0.72 -0.42
C GLU A 185 -22.20 -0.28 0.37
N LEU A 186 -21.60 0.86 -0.02
CA LEU A 186 -20.51 1.49 0.72
C LEU A 186 -21.05 2.55 1.68
N ARG A 187 -20.82 2.37 2.98
CA ARG A 187 -21.15 3.35 4.01
C ARG A 187 -20.03 4.37 4.18
N PHE A 188 -20.41 5.63 4.35
CA PHE A 188 -19.49 6.73 4.60
C PHE A 188 -19.73 7.31 5.99
N LYS A 189 -18.64 7.58 6.72
CA LYS A 189 -18.63 8.43 7.91
C LYS A 189 -17.77 9.67 7.64
N PRO A 190 -18.18 10.87 8.08
CA PRO A 190 -17.35 12.05 7.96
C PRO A 190 -16.10 11.93 8.84
N VAL A 191 -15.06 12.70 8.52
CA VAL A 191 -13.84 12.77 9.34
C VAL A 191 -14.14 13.53 10.64
N ASP A 192 -13.85 12.91 11.79
CA ASP A 192 -13.90 13.53 13.12
C ASP A 192 -12.51 13.56 13.78
N MET A 193 -11.71 14.57 13.44
CA MET A 193 -10.34 14.70 13.95
C MET A 193 -10.23 14.80 15.48
N PRO A 194 -11.10 15.55 16.20
CA PRO A 194 -11.08 15.55 17.66
C PRO A 194 -11.23 14.14 18.27
N ARG A 195 -12.13 13.31 17.72
CA ARG A 195 -12.32 11.95 18.19
C ARG A 195 -11.13 11.05 17.92
N TYR A 196 -10.53 11.18 16.73
CA TYR A 196 -9.34 10.41 16.37
C TYR A 196 -8.12 10.84 17.19
N GLN A 197 -7.99 12.13 17.52
CA GLN A 197 -6.96 12.61 18.43
C GLN A 197 -7.13 12.02 19.82
N ALA A 198 -8.35 12.01 20.37
CA ALA A 198 -8.60 11.41 21.68
C ALA A 198 -8.27 9.91 21.72
N ALA A 199 -8.58 9.16 20.64
CA ALA A 199 -8.18 7.76 20.53
C ALA A 199 -6.65 7.57 20.40
N SER A 200 -5.97 8.47 19.69
CA SER A 200 -4.51 8.50 19.57
C SER A 200 -3.83 8.78 20.90
N ASP A 201 -4.39 9.68 21.71
CA ASP A 201 -3.85 10.00 23.04
C ASP A 201 -3.93 8.77 23.97
N LEU A 202 -5.02 8.01 23.93
CA LEU A 202 -5.15 6.73 24.65
C LEU A 202 -4.15 5.68 24.15
N PHE A 203 -3.99 5.55 22.83
CA PHE A 203 -2.97 4.67 22.23
C PHE A 203 -1.57 5.03 22.72
N LYS A 204 -1.23 6.32 22.69
CA LYS A 204 0.05 6.84 23.16
C LYS A 204 0.25 6.54 24.65
N GLU A 205 -0.75 6.76 25.48
CA GLU A 205 -0.69 6.43 26.92
C GLU A 205 -0.44 4.94 27.15
N ALA A 206 -1.10 4.07 26.39
CA ALA A 206 -0.91 2.61 26.47
C ALA A 206 0.49 2.17 26.04
N VAL A 207 1.11 2.88 25.08
CA VAL A 207 2.42 2.53 24.52
C VAL A 207 3.60 3.12 25.30
N LEU A 208 3.39 4.25 25.99
CA LEU A 208 4.44 4.96 26.74
C LEU A 208 5.23 4.10 27.74
N PRO A 209 4.65 3.12 28.47
CA PRO A 209 5.39 2.28 29.41
C PRO A 209 6.44 1.37 28.78
N TYR A 210 6.33 1.07 27.48
CA TYR A 210 7.21 0.10 26.80
C TYR A 210 8.62 0.64 26.50
N GLY A 211 8.77 1.96 26.44
CA GLY A 211 10.08 2.59 26.27
C GLY A 211 10.01 3.99 25.65
N PRO A 212 11.18 4.64 25.44
CA PRO A 212 11.25 5.89 24.71
C PRO A 212 10.62 5.75 23.33
N MET A 213 9.70 6.66 22.99
CA MET A 213 8.95 6.58 21.73
C MET A 213 8.83 7.91 21.00
N LYS A 214 8.49 7.81 19.73
CA LYS A 214 8.15 8.94 18.86
C LYS A 214 6.90 8.60 18.03
N MET A 215 5.87 9.42 18.16
CA MET A 215 4.70 9.38 17.27
C MET A 215 5.11 9.83 15.86
N LEU A 216 4.71 9.07 14.84
CA LEU A 216 4.90 9.40 13.42
C LEU A 216 3.61 10.01 12.82
N SER A 217 2.47 9.51 13.26
CA SER A 217 1.11 9.97 12.93
C SER A 217 0.21 9.84 14.17
N LEU A 218 -1.12 9.84 14.00
CA LEU A 218 -2.05 9.55 15.09
C LEU A 218 -2.10 8.06 15.45
N ASP A 219 -1.79 7.19 14.50
CA ASP A 219 -1.89 5.74 14.60
C ASP A 219 -0.55 5.00 14.60
N GLU A 220 0.56 5.68 14.29
CA GLU A 220 1.87 5.06 14.19
C GLU A 220 2.85 5.60 15.24
N ALA A 221 3.53 4.70 15.94
CA ALA A 221 4.57 5.01 16.91
C ALA A 221 5.82 4.15 16.69
N TYR A 222 6.99 4.79 16.76
CA TYR A 222 8.28 4.12 16.87
C TYR A 222 8.68 4.05 18.33
N ILE A 223 9.05 2.87 18.83
CA ILE A 223 9.38 2.62 20.24
C ILE A 223 10.70 1.88 20.32
N ASP A 224 11.59 2.36 21.19
CA ASP A 224 12.79 1.62 21.59
C ASP A 224 12.47 0.73 22.79
N ILE A 225 12.36 -0.58 22.55
CA ILE A 225 12.04 -1.60 23.56
C ILE A 225 13.30 -2.35 24.05
N THR A 226 14.50 -1.82 23.76
CA THR A 226 15.78 -2.47 24.09
C THR A 226 15.89 -2.84 25.56
N ALA A 227 15.51 -1.91 26.45
CA ALA A 227 15.57 -2.14 27.89
C ALA A 227 14.65 -3.29 28.31
N ARG A 228 13.44 -3.35 27.74
CA ARG A 228 12.44 -4.37 28.04
C ARG A 228 12.86 -5.76 27.57
N VAL A 229 13.45 -5.85 26.37
CA VAL A 229 13.99 -7.11 25.84
C VAL A 229 15.14 -7.62 26.70
N ARG A 230 16.04 -6.73 27.16
CA ARG A 230 17.15 -7.11 28.04
C ARG A 230 16.67 -7.60 29.40
N GLU A 231 15.69 -6.91 30.00
CA GLU A 231 15.06 -7.33 31.25
C GLU A 231 14.42 -8.72 31.11
N ALA A 232 13.64 -8.93 30.04
CA ALA A 232 13.01 -10.23 29.78
C ALA A 232 14.03 -11.35 29.58
N ALA A 233 15.15 -11.07 28.89
CA ALA A 233 16.23 -12.04 28.71
C ALA A 233 16.88 -12.43 30.06
N THR A 234 17.04 -11.48 30.98
CA THR A 234 17.57 -11.77 32.33
C THR A 234 16.61 -12.56 33.21
N VAL A 235 15.29 -12.38 33.05
CA VAL A 235 14.26 -13.12 33.80
C VAL A 235 14.08 -14.54 33.26
N ALA A 236 14.26 -14.76 31.95
CA ALA A 236 14.16 -16.08 31.33
C ALA A 236 15.25 -17.06 31.80
N ASP A 237 16.43 -16.56 32.16
CA ASP A 237 17.50 -17.36 32.78
C ASP A 237 17.16 -17.78 34.22
N ASP A 238 16.19 -17.12 34.86
CA ASP A 238 15.80 -17.30 36.25
C ASP A 238 14.43 -18.02 36.37
N ASN A 239 14.17 -19.02 35.52
CA ASN A 239 13.06 -20.00 35.53
C ASN A 239 11.68 -19.53 36.06
N THR A 240 11.34 -18.25 35.90
CA THR A 240 10.11 -17.66 36.41
C THR A 240 9.31 -17.16 35.22
N THR A 241 8.36 -17.97 34.77
CA THR A 241 7.41 -17.61 33.72
C THR A 241 6.49 -16.49 34.23
N THR A 242 6.82 -15.24 33.93
CA THR A 242 5.86 -14.14 34.03
C THR A 242 5.07 -14.06 32.73
N GLN A 243 3.78 -14.39 32.83
CA GLN A 243 2.78 -14.08 31.81
C GLN A 243 2.79 -12.56 31.59
N VAL A 244 3.02 -12.14 30.35
CA VAL A 244 2.79 -10.75 29.95
C VAL A 244 1.31 -10.64 29.66
N ASP A 245 0.59 -9.93 30.53
CA ASP A 245 -0.86 -9.91 30.57
C ASP A 245 -1.47 -9.33 29.29
N ALA A 246 -2.43 -10.07 28.73
CA ALA A 246 -3.27 -9.64 27.61
C ALA A 246 -4.25 -8.49 27.97
N GLU A 247 -4.10 -7.87 29.15
CA GLU A 247 -5.03 -6.86 29.68
C GLU A 247 -4.84 -5.46 29.08
N GLU A 248 -3.65 -5.07 28.61
CA GLU A 248 -3.44 -3.69 28.12
C GLU A 248 -4.05 -3.42 26.73
N ALA A 249 -4.19 -4.44 25.87
CA ALA A 249 -4.91 -4.30 24.60
C ALA A 249 -6.42 -4.01 24.78
N ALA A 250 -6.97 -4.30 25.98
CA ALA A 250 -8.37 -4.06 26.29
C ALA A 250 -8.70 -2.57 26.50
N ALA A 251 -7.70 -1.74 26.82
CA ALA A 251 -7.91 -0.32 27.14
C ALA A 251 -8.33 0.48 25.90
N THR A 252 -7.70 0.23 24.76
CA THR A 252 -8.00 0.96 23.51
C THR A 252 -9.12 0.30 22.70
N ARG A 253 -9.30 -1.02 22.84
CA ARG A 253 -10.19 -1.86 21.99
C ARG A 253 -9.93 -1.70 20.48
N LEU A 254 -8.70 -1.32 20.12
CA LEU A 254 -8.24 -1.18 18.74
C LEU A 254 -7.12 -2.19 18.50
N VAL A 255 -7.06 -2.74 17.30
CA VAL A 255 -6.03 -3.70 16.89
C VAL A 255 -4.88 -2.93 16.24
N ALA A 256 -3.65 -3.37 16.46
CA ALA A 256 -2.45 -2.82 15.84
C ALA A 256 -1.52 -3.95 15.39
N SER A 257 -0.71 -3.67 14.37
CA SER A 257 0.36 -4.55 13.87
C SER A 257 1.73 -4.08 14.29
#